data_AF-A0A397JTT9-F1
#
_entry.id   AF-A0A397JTT9-F1
#
_cell.length_a   1.000
_cell.length_b   1.000
_cell.length_c   1.000
_cell.angle_alpha   90.00
_cell.angle_beta   90.00
_cell.angle_gamma   90.00
#
_symmetry.space_group_name_H-M   'P 1'
#
loop_
_entity.id
_entity.type
_entity.pdbx_description
1 polymer ?
#
loop_
_entity_poly.entity_id
_entity_poly.type
_entity_poly.pdbx_seq_one_letter_code
_entity_poly.pdbx_strand_id
1 'polypeptide(L)'
;MLTIRSGGQTGVDRAALDAALSYNDNDDDNESFINVHVTGWCPKGRLAEDGQISLKYPLIETSTSLHSERTEWNIRDSDATLVILITTGSIPCHGTTFTIEKSKELHKPVKIITLDNNDNINNDSQVIQVIRWMNENKIKTLNVAGP
;
A
#
# COMPACT_ATOMS: atom_id res chain seq x y z
N MET A 1 -10.73 4.71 13.02
CA MET A 1 -9.37 5.10 12.60
C MET A 1 -8.91 4.15 11.52
N LEU A 2 -8.61 4.66 10.33
CA LEU A 2 -8.05 3.89 9.23
C LEU A 2 -6.52 3.81 9.41
N THR A 3 -5.94 2.67 9.10
CA THR A 3 -4.50 2.46 9.06
C THR A 3 -4.06 2.14 7.64
N ILE A 4 -3.09 2.90 7.12
CA ILE A 4 -2.39 2.61 5.87
C ILE A 4 -1.08 1.94 6.20
N ARG A 5 -0.85 0.78 5.58
CA ARG A 5 0.39 0.01 5.65
C ARG A 5 1.04 -0.06 4.29
N SER A 6 2.36 0.11 4.24
CA SER A 6 3.13 -0.18 3.05
C SER A 6 4.58 -0.50 3.38
N GLY A 7 5.29 -1.13 2.46
CA GLY A 7 6.63 -1.63 2.72
C GLY A 7 7.77 -0.65 2.45
N GLY A 8 7.47 0.56 2.00
CA GLY A 8 8.42 1.65 1.80
C GLY A 8 9.33 1.53 0.56
N GLN A 9 9.03 0.60 -0.37
CA GLN A 9 9.72 0.55 -1.66
C GLN A 9 9.43 1.82 -2.47
N THR A 10 10.24 2.06 -3.49
CA THR A 10 9.91 3.02 -4.56
C THR A 10 8.56 2.71 -5.23
N GLY A 11 8.04 3.67 -6.00
CA GLY A 11 6.74 3.52 -6.66
C GLY A 11 5.56 3.62 -5.69
N VAL A 12 4.60 2.71 -5.84
CA VAL A 12 3.31 2.72 -5.12
C VAL A 12 3.49 2.73 -3.59
N ASP A 13 4.49 2.03 -3.07
CA ASP A 13 4.68 1.91 -1.62
C ASP A 13 4.89 3.30 -0.97
N ARG A 14 5.83 4.09 -1.49
CA ARG A 14 6.06 5.46 -1.00
C ARG A 14 4.94 6.41 -1.35
N ALA A 15 4.32 6.29 -2.52
CA ALA A 15 3.18 7.11 -2.88
C ALA A 15 2.01 6.96 -1.88
N ALA A 16 1.76 5.73 -1.42
CA ALA A 16 0.74 5.46 -0.40
C ALA A 16 1.09 6.10 0.95
N LEU A 17 2.35 5.99 1.38
CA LEU A 17 2.83 6.60 2.62
C LEU A 17 2.81 8.13 2.56
N ASP A 18 3.28 8.71 1.46
CA ASP A 18 3.29 10.17 1.25
C ASP A 18 1.87 10.74 1.20
N ALA A 19 0.93 10.06 0.53
CA ALA A 19 -0.47 10.49 0.48
C ALA A 19 -1.12 10.46 1.88
N ALA A 20 -0.87 9.42 2.67
CA ALA A 20 -1.43 9.29 4.02
C ALA A 20 -0.82 10.30 5.01
N LEU A 21 0.49 10.56 4.91
CA LEU A 21 1.15 11.60 5.72
C LEU A 21 0.66 13.00 5.32
N SER A 22 0.61 13.30 4.02
CA SER A 22 0.12 14.59 3.52
C SER A 22 -1.34 14.85 3.90
N TYR A 23 -2.18 13.81 3.93
CA TYR A 23 -3.57 13.93 4.39
C TYR A 23 -3.63 14.40 5.85
N ASN A 24 -2.76 13.90 6.71
CA ASN A 24 -2.68 14.33 8.11
C ASN A 24 -2.06 15.73 8.26
N ASP A 25 -1.12 16.11 7.39
CA ASP A 25 -0.43 17.42 7.46
C ASP A 25 -1.31 18.59 6.98
N ASN A 26 -2.24 18.36 6.05
CA ASN A 26 -3.10 19.42 5.49
C ASN A 26 -4.32 19.75 6.38
N ASP A 27 -4.42 19.17 7.58
CA ASP A 27 -5.49 19.47 8.54
C ASP A 27 -5.11 20.63 9.46
N ASP A 28 -4.75 21.78 8.86
CA ASP A 28 -4.38 23.02 9.56
C ASP A 28 -5.57 23.61 10.37
N ASP A 29 -6.80 23.18 10.08
CA ASP A 29 -8.01 23.68 10.73
C ASP A 29 -8.50 22.83 11.92
N ASN A 30 -7.84 21.70 12.26
CA ASN A 30 -8.20 20.83 13.41
C ASN A 30 -9.68 20.40 13.49
N GLU A 31 -10.48 20.60 12.45
CA GLU A 31 -11.91 20.23 12.44
C GLU A 31 -12.13 18.82 11.85
N SER A 32 -11.17 18.23 11.14
CA SER A 32 -11.25 16.84 10.72
C SER A 32 -10.79 15.91 11.85
N PHE A 33 -11.75 15.34 12.59
CA PHE A 33 -11.51 14.31 13.63
C PHE A 33 -10.91 12.98 13.10
N ILE A 34 -10.48 12.90 11.84
CA ILE A 34 -10.09 11.66 11.16
C ILE A 34 -8.60 11.72 10.82
N ASN A 35 -7.76 11.28 11.75
CA ASN A 35 -6.36 10.97 11.46
C ASN A 35 -6.23 9.58 10.82
N VAL A 36 -5.36 9.47 9.80
CA VAL A 36 -4.94 8.19 9.22
C VAL A 36 -3.68 7.73 9.93
N HIS A 37 -3.72 6.55 10.54
CA HIS A 37 -2.51 5.96 11.09
C HIS A 37 -1.64 5.42 9.95
N VAL A 38 -0.37 5.79 9.92
CA VAL A 38 0.58 5.32 8.90
C VAL A 38 1.59 4.39 9.56
N THR A 39 1.81 3.22 8.97
CA THR A 39 2.82 2.27 9.46
C THR A 39 3.25 1.31 8.33
N GLY A 40 4.03 0.29 8.65
CA GLY A 40 4.40 -0.76 7.71
C GLY A 40 5.67 -1.50 8.11
N TRP A 41 5.86 -2.66 7.50
CA TRP A 41 7.08 -3.47 7.63
C TRP A 41 8.03 -3.18 6.47
N CYS A 42 9.29 -2.88 6.77
CA CYS A 42 10.35 -2.71 5.78
C CYS A 42 11.48 -3.72 6.01
N PRO A 43 12.34 -4.02 5.02
CA PRO A 43 13.47 -4.91 5.23
C PRO A 43 14.40 -4.38 6.32
N LYS A 44 15.08 -5.27 7.03
CA LYS A 44 16.20 -4.92 7.92
C LYS A 44 17.21 -4.03 7.20
N GLY A 45 17.66 -2.97 7.86
CA GLY A 45 18.48 -1.90 7.28
C GLY A 45 17.68 -0.86 6.49
N ARG A 46 16.34 -0.95 6.48
CA ARG A 46 15.42 -0.08 5.73
C ARG A 46 15.75 -0.04 4.24
N LEU A 47 15.96 -1.20 3.61
CA LEU A 47 16.42 -1.27 2.22
C LEU A 47 15.26 -1.02 1.22
N ALA A 48 15.52 -0.20 0.21
CA ALA A 48 14.74 0.00 -1.01
C ALA A 48 15.68 0.02 -2.23
N GLU A 49 15.12 -0.03 -3.46
CA GLU A 49 15.93 -0.06 -4.68
C GLU A 49 16.77 1.21 -4.90
N ASP A 50 16.34 2.34 -4.35
CA ASP A 50 17.05 3.63 -4.44
C ASP A 50 17.83 3.98 -3.18
N GLY A 51 18.02 3.00 -2.28
CA GLY A 51 18.83 3.14 -1.08
C GLY A 51 18.02 2.98 0.19
N GLN A 52 18.43 3.70 1.25
CA GLN A 52 17.80 3.58 2.55
C GLN A 52 16.47 4.36 2.59
N ILE A 53 15.40 3.70 3.08
CA ILE A 53 14.08 4.31 3.25
C ILE A 53 14.15 5.40 4.31
N SER A 54 13.72 6.61 3.94
CA SER A 54 13.72 7.80 4.80
C SER A 54 13.07 7.55 6.16
N LEU A 55 13.63 8.15 7.22
CA LEU A 55 13.11 8.09 8.59
C LEU A 55 11.79 8.84 8.77
N LYS A 56 11.37 9.65 7.79
CA LYS A 56 10.05 10.28 7.80
C LYS A 56 8.90 9.26 7.80
N TYR A 57 9.15 8.07 7.25
CA TYR A 57 8.16 7.01 7.19
C TYR A 57 8.19 6.17 8.48
N PRO A 58 7.06 6.04 9.21
CA PRO A 58 6.96 5.30 10.49
C PRO A 58 6.94 3.77 10.28
N LEU A 59 7.97 3.25 9.60
CA LEU A 59 8.12 1.84 9.27
C LEU A 59 8.96 1.12 10.31
N ILE A 60 8.60 -0.14 10.56
CA ILE A 60 9.27 -1.06 11.47
C ILE A 60 10.08 -2.05 10.63
N GLU A 61 11.32 -2.29 11.01
CA GLU A 61 12.17 -3.29 10.32
C GLU A 61 11.71 -4.71 10.63
N THR A 62 11.74 -5.58 9.62
CA THR A 62 11.62 -7.02 9.81
C THR A 62 12.94 -7.64 10.30
N SER A 63 12.93 -8.95 10.56
CA SER A 63 14.10 -9.65 11.10
C SER A 63 15.22 -9.83 10.06
N THR A 64 14.87 -9.84 8.78
CA THR A 64 15.78 -10.04 7.65
C THR A 64 15.73 -8.89 6.65
N SER A 65 16.72 -8.83 5.75
CA SER A 65 16.73 -7.88 4.62
C SER A 65 15.92 -8.37 3.41
N LEU A 66 15.14 -9.46 3.54
CA LEU A 66 14.39 -10.04 2.43
C LEU A 66 13.10 -9.25 2.15
N HIS A 67 12.91 -8.81 0.91
CA HIS A 67 11.67 -8.14 0.50
C HIS A 67 10.43 -9.04 0.58
N SER A 68 10.58 -10.36 0.47
CA SER A 68 9.45 -11.30 0.64
C SER A 68 8.91 -11.29 2.06
N GLU A 69 9.78 -11.22 3.07
CA GLU A 69 9.39 -11.21 4.49
C GLU A 69 8.55 -9.96 4.81
N ARG A 70 9.06 -8.77 4.47
CA ARG A 70 8.32 -7.52 4.71
C ARG A 70 7.00 -7.49 3.94
N THR A 71 6.95 -8.02 2.72
CA THR A 71 5.70 -8.08 1.95
C THR A 71 4.69 -9.01 2.62
N GLU A 72 5.11 -10.20 3.05
CA GLU A 72 4.24 -11.13 3.76
C GLU A 72 3.71 -10.53 5.08
N TRP A 73 4.56 -9.87 5.86
CA TRP A 73 4.16 -9.28 7.14
C TRP A 73 3.20 -8.10 6.96
N ASN A 74 3.36 -7.28 5.91
CA ASN A 74 2.39 -6.23 5.59
C ASN A 74 1.02 -6.79 5.21
N ILE A 75 0.98 -7.91 4.47
CA ILE A 75 -0.27 -8.61 4.13
C ILE A 75 -0.90 -9.24 5.39
N ARG A 76 -0.10 -9.96 6.19
CA ARG A 76 -0.52 -10.64 7.42
C ARG A 76 -1.19 -9.68 8.40
N ASP A 77 -0.54 -8.53 8.64
CA ASP A 77 -0.95 -7.55 9.64
C ASP A 77 -1.86 -6.44 9.07
N SER A 78 -2.54 -6.73 7.97
CA SER A 78 -3.59 -5.90 7.37
C SER A 78 -4.88 -6.69 7.24
N ASP A 79 -6.01 -6.00 7.15
CA ASP A 79 -7.30 -6.64 6.84
C ASP A 79 -7.34 -7.07 5.38
N ALA A 80 -6.72 -6.28 4.50
CA ALA A 80 -6.69 -6.52 3.06
C ALA A 80 -5.51 -5.84 2.38
N THR A 81 -5.29 -6.19 1.10
CA THR A 81 -4.28 -5.56 0.24
C THR A 81 -4.91 -4.92 -0.99
N LEU A 82 -4.61 -3.64 -1.21
CA LEU A 82 -4.82 -2.94 -2.47
C LEU A 82 -3.55 -3.00 -3.31
N VAL A 83 -3.65 -3.56 -4.51
CA VAL A 83 -2.57 -3.58 -5.49
C VAL A 83 -2.88 -2.56 -6.57
N ILE A 84 -1.98 -1.59 -6.78
CA ILE A 84 -2.11 -0.56 -7.81
C ILE A 84 -1.13 -0.87 -8.93
N LEU A 85 -1.62 -0.98 -10.16
CA LEU A 85 -0.83 -1.23 -11.36
C LEU A 85 -0.93 -0.04 -12.32
N ILE A 86 0.01 0.07 -13.26
CA ILE A 86 -0.07 1.03 -14.37
C ILE A 86 -0.27 0.27 -15.67
N THR A 87 -1.22 0.71 -16.50
CA THR A 87 -1.52 0.14 -17.82
C THR A 87 -0.45 0.55 -18.83
N THR A 88 0.74 -0.04 -18.74
CA THR A 88 1.70 -0.03 -19.85
C THR A 88 2.25 -1.44 -20.05
N GLY A 89 1.49 -2.28 -20.77
CA GLY A 89 1.96 -3.47 -21.48
C GLY A 89 2.76 -4.53 -20.72
N SER A 90 2.78 -4.51 -19.38
CA SER A 90 3.74 -5.30 -18.59
C SER A 90 3.08 -6.38 -17.76
N ILE A 91 3.65 -7.58 -17.81
CA ILE A 91 3.41 -8.65 -16.85
C ILE A 91 3.70 -8.10 -15.45
N PRO A 92 2.88 -8.39 -14.42
CA PRO A 92 3.16 -7.96 -13.05
C PRO A 92 4.60 -8.35 -12.67
N CYS A 93 5.36 -7.41 -12.11
CA CYS A 93 6.70 -7.71 -11.65
C CYS A 93 6.67 -8.83 -10.59
N HIS A 94 7.79 -9.54 -10.40
CA HIS A 94 7.88 -10.64 -9.43
C HIS A 94 7.34 -10.27 -8.04
N GLY A 95 7.60 -9.05 -7.56
CA GLY A 95 7.08 -8.57 -6.26
C GLY A 95 5.55 -8.42 -6.22
N THR A 96 4.95 -7.94 -7.31
CA THR A 96 3.50 -7.82 -7.44
C THR A 96 2.83 -9.19 -7.49
N THR A 97 3.37 -10.11 -8.31
CA THR A 97 2.88 -11.50 -8.39
C THR A 97 2.94 -12.17 -7.01
N PHE A 98 4.07 -12.05 -6.32
CA PHE A 98 4.23 -12.58 -4.95
C PHE A 98 3.20 -11.98 -3.98
N THR A 99 2.93 -10.67 -4.05
CA THR A 99 1.93 -10.00 -3.21
C THR A 99 0.52 -10.59 -3.41
N ILE A 100 0.13 -10.82 -4.67
CA ILE A 100 -1.19 -11.36 -5.02
C ILE A 100 -1.31 -12.82 -4.56
N GLU A 101 -0.31 -13.64 -4.84
CA GLU A 101 -0.29 -15.06 -4.45
C GLU A 101 -0.28 -15.22 -2.94
N LYS A 102 0.56 -14.46 -2.24
CA LYS A 102 0.66 -14.50 -0.78
C LYS A 102 -0.62 -14.01 -0.09
N SER A 103 -1.30 -13.01 -0.66
CA SER A 103 -2.61 -12.55 -0.15
C SER A 103 -3.66 -13.67 -0.21
N LYS A 104 -3.67 -14.45 -1.31
CA LYS A 104 -4.56 -15.61 -1.45
C LYS A 104 -4.21 -16.71 -0.46
N GLU A 105 -2.92 -17.03 -0.32
CA GLU A 105 -2.42 -18.03 0.63
C GLU A 105 -2.81 -17.70 2.08
N LEU A 106 -2.69 -16.42 2.47
CA LEU A 106 -3.06 -15.93 3.79
C LEU A 106 -4.57 -15.64 3.95
N HIS A 107 -5.38 -15.96 2.93
CA HIS A 107 -6.84 -15.74 2.92
C HIS A 107 -7.23 -14.27 3.21
N LYS A 108 -6.42 -13.33 2.73
CA LYS A 108 -6.68 -11.89 2.84
C LYS A 108 -7.35 -11.38 1.57
N PRO A 109 -8.43 -10.58 1.65
CA PRO A 109 -9.00 -9.90 0.50
C PRO A 109 -7.94 -9.09 -0.25
N VAL A 110 -7.94 -9.21 -1.58
CA VAL A 110 -7.07 -8.45 -2.47
C VAL A 110 -7.91 -7.73 -3.53
N LYS A 111 -7.71 -6.43 -3.67
CA LYS A 111 -8.29 -5.63 -4.76
C LYS A 111 -7.15 -5.15 -5.64
N ILE A 112 -7.28 -5.37 -6.94
CA ILE A 112 -6.33 -4.91 -7.94
C ILE A 112 -7.01 -3.80 -8.73
N ILE A 113 -6.33 -2.67 -8.88
CA ILE A 113 -6.74 -1.57 -9.76
C ILE A 113 -5.60 -1.26 -10.72
N THR A 114 -5.94 -0.72 -11.89
CA THR A 114 -4.97 -0.36 -12.91
C THR A 114 -5.18 1.07 -13.34
N LEU A 115 -4.24 1.95 -13.03
CA LEU A 115 -4.26 3.33 -13.47
C LEU A 115 -3.84 3.41 -14.94
N ASP A 116 -4.50 4.27 -15.71
CA ASP A 116 -4.08 4.64 -17.06
C ASP A 116 -4.01 6.16 -17.16
N ASN A 117 -2.96 6.65 -17.81
CA ASN A 117 -2.74 8.06 -18.06
C ASN A 117 -3.31 8.51 -19.42
N ASN A 118 -3.80 7.57 -20.22
CA ASN A 118 -4.33 7.83 -21.57
C ASN A 118 -5.87 7.89 -21.62
N ASP A 119 -6.53 8.12 -20.48
CA ASP A 119 -8.00 8.19 -20.33
C ASP A 119 -8.78 6.93 -20.79
N ASN A 120 -8.13 5.83 -21.15
CA ASN A 120 -8.84 4.59 -21.53
C ASN A 120 -9.50 3.93 -20.32
N ILE A 121 -9.05 4.25 -19.11
CA ILE A 121 -9.62 3.78 -17.85
C ILE A 121 -10.10 4.99 -17.05
N ASN A 122 -11.36 4.93 -16.60
CA ASN A 122 -11.93 5.92 -15.70
C ASN A 122 -11.38 5.69 -14.27
N ASN A 123 -10.34 6.43 -13.90
CA ASN A 123 -9.69 6.33 -12.59
C ASN A 123 -10.65 6.66 -11.43
N ASP A 124 -11.56 7.62 -11.59
CA ASP A 124 -12.54 7.99 -10.57
C ASP A 124 -13.50 6.82 -10.25
N SER A 125 -13.91 6.08 -11.28
CA SER A 125 -14.73 4.87 -11.09
C SER A 125 -13.98 3.82 -10.27
N GLN A 126 -12.66 3.67 -10.46
CA GLN A 126 -11.86 2.75 -9.68
C GLN A 126 -11.76 3.16 -8.21
N VAL A 127 -11.62 4.46 -7.92
CA VAL A 127 -11.65 4.97 -6.54
C VAL A 127 -12.96 4.61 -5.86
N ILE A 128 -14.11 4.82 -6.51
CA ILE A 128 -15.43 4.46 -5.98
C ILE A 128 -15.51 2.95 -5.70
N GLN A 129 -14.97 2.11 -6.60
CA GLN A 129 -14.94 0.67 -6.40
C GLN A 129 -14.05 0.24 -5.23
N VAL A 130 -12.92 0.91 -5.01
CA VAL A 130 -12.03 0.65 -3.86
C VAL A 130 -12.76 1.02 -2.57
N ILE A 131 -13.39 2.19 -2.49
CA ILE A 131 -14.14 2.62 -1.30
C ILE A 131 -15.26 1.64 -0.98
N ARG A 132 -16.02 1.22 -2.00
CA ARG A 132 -17.09 0.23 -1.84
C ARG A 132 -16.55 -1.10 -1.31
N TRP A 133 -15.48 -1.61 -1.92
CA TRP A 133 -14.82 -2.84 -1.49
C TRP A 133 -14.29 -2.75 -0.05
N MET A 134 -13.72 -1.61 0.34
CA MET A 134 -13.29 -1.34 1.72
C MET A 134 -14.45 -1.42 2.71
N ASN A 135 -15.57 -0.79 2.40
CA ASN A 135 -16.77 -0.80 3.24
C ASN A 135 -17.37 -2.21 3.36
N GLU A 136 -17.49 -2.95 2.25
CA GLU A 136 -18.04 -4.31 2.23
C GLU A 136 -17.19 -5.28 3.07
N ASN A 137 -15.86 -5.13 3.04
CA ASN A 137 -14.92 -5.95 3.80
C ASN A 137 -14.62 -5.40 5.20
N LYS A 138 -15.23 -4.27 5.60
CA LYS A 138 -14.99 -3.58 6.88
C LYS A 138 -13.51 -3.32 7.16
N ILE A 139 -12.75 -2.96 6.12
CA ILE A 139 -11.30 -2.78 6.17
C ILE A 139 -10.96 -1.58 7.06
N LYS A 140 -10.16 -1.81 8.10
CA LYS A 140 -9.59 -0.78 8.98
C LYS A 140 -8.09 -0.64 8.80
N THR A 141 -7.42 -1.70 8.35
CA THR A 141 -5.99 -1.72 8.05
C THR A 141 -5.79 -2.17 6.61
N LEU A 142 -5.31 -1.27 5.76
CA LEU A 142 -5.10 -1.53 4.34
C LEU A 142 -3.61 -1.55 4.02
N ASN A 143 -3.12 -2.69 3.54
CA ASN A 143 -1.83 -2.75 2.87
C ASN A 143 -1.97 -2.19 1.45
N VAL A 144 -1.07 -1.30 1.04
CA VAL A 144 -1.02 -0.76 -0.32
C VAL A 144 0.32 -1.13 -0.95
N ALA A 145 0.28 -1.76 -2.12
CA ALA A 145 1.44 -2.28 -2.82
C ALA A 145 1.31 -2.12 -4.34
N GLY A 146 2.44 -2.14 -5.03
CA GLY A 146 2.53 -2.06 -6.49
C GLY A 146 3.96 -1.78 -6.94
N PRO A 147 4.23 -1.78 -8.25
CA PRO A 147 5.51 -1.37 -8.81
C PRO A 147 5.73 0.15 -8.72
#